data_AF-A0A6M8MBQ7-F1
#
_entry.id   AF-A0A6M8MBQ7-F1
#
_cell.length_a   1.000
_cell.length_b   1.000
_cell.length_c   1.000
_cell.angle_alpha   90.00
_cell.angle_beta   90.00
_cell.angle_gamma   90.00
#
_symmetry.space_group_name_H-M   'P 1'
#
loop_
_entity.id
_entity.type
_entity.pdbx_description
1 polymer ?
#
loop_
_entity_poly.entity_id
_entity_poly.type
_entity_poly.pdbx_seq_one_letter_code
_entity_poly.pdbx_strand_id
1 'polypeptide(L)'
;MKQSEVRQHVIDTIGKILVDKTLIQEEDDVMLSALELDEEDFREFFSILQSDFGIVLPNQIKADIAGMSPQSPYGQLTLQGLVDQILVESKRRTHH
;
A
#
# COMPACT_ATOMS: atom_id res chain seq x y z
N MET A 1 -12.52 -9.94 -5.71
CA MET A 1 -11.53 -10.14 -4.64
C MET A 1 -12.16 -9.93 -3.29
N LYS A 2 -11.78 -10.73 -2.29
CA LYS A 2 -12.20 -10.51 -0.90
C LYS A 2 -11.26 -9.52 -0.23
N GLN A 3 -11.77 -8.70 0.69
CA GLN A 3 -10.95 -7.78 1.49
C GLN A 3 -9.80 -8.51 2.20
N SER A 4 -10.05 -9.72 2.70
CA SER A 4 -9.04 -10.56 3.34
C SER A 4 -7.89 -10.94 2.41
N GLU A 5 -8.17 -11.22 1.14
CA GLU A 5 -7.13 -11.52 0.15
C GLU A 5 -6.30 -10.29 -0.17
N VAL A 6 -6.97 -9.14 -0.38
CA VAL A 6 -6.28 -7.88 -0.65
C VAL A 6 -5.35 -7.53 0.52
N ARG A 7 -5.89 -7.62 1.74
CA ARG A 7 -5.15 -7.35 2.97
C ARG A 7 -3.95 -8.28 3.14
N GLN A 8 -4.15 -9.58 3.00
CA GLN A 8 -3.08 -10.55 3.16
C GLN A 8 -1.96 -10.30 2.15
N HIS A 9 -2.32 -9.97 0.91
CA HIS A 9 -1.33 -9.67 -0.13
C HIS A 9 -0.56 -8.38 0.12
N VAL A 10 -1.25 -7.34 0.62
CA VAL A 10 -0.61 -6.09 1.05
C VAL A 10 0.40 -6.37 2.16
N ILE A 11 0.02 -7.12 3.19
CA ILE A 11 0.93 -7.50 4.29
C ILE A 11 2.08 -8.37 3.78
N ASP A 12 1.83 -9.33 2.89
CA ASP A 12 2.87 -10.19 2.31
C ASP A 12 3.87 -9.39 1.48
N THR A 13 3.39 -8.44 0.69
CA THR A 13 4.23 -7.56 -0.14
C THR A 13 5.07 -6.66 0.74
N ILE A 14 4.47 -6.02 1.76
CA ILE A 14 5.22 -5.20 2.71
C ILE A 14 6.22 -6.06 3.45
N GLY A 15 5.85 -7.25 3.91
CA GLY A 15 6.79 -8.17 4.56
C GLY A 15 7.95 -8.64 3.67
N LYS A 16 7.87 -8.49 2.34
CA LYS A 16 9.03 -8.77 1.47
C LYS A 16 10.03 -7.63 1.46
N ILE A 17 9.55 -6.41 1.65
CA ILE A 17 10.31 -5.17 1.53
C ILE A 17 10.81 -4.72 2.91
N LEU A 18 9.93 -4.85 3.90
CA LEU A 18 10.15 -4.43 5.26
C LEU A 18 10.95 -5.50 6.02
N VAL A 19 12.10 -5.09 6.51
CA VAL A 19 13.03 -5.95 7.25
C VAL A 19 12.41 -6.38 8.59
N ASP A 20 11.73 -5.46 9.27
CA ASP A 20 11.09 -5.68 10.57
C ASP A 20 9.57 -5.94 10.49
N LYS A 21 9.21 -7.21 10.31
CA LYS A 21 7.81 -7.63 10.18
C LYS A 21 6.96 -7.47 11.45
N THR A 22 7.55 -7.11 12.59
CA THR A 22 6.81 -7.04 13.86
C THR A 22 5.74 -5.96 13.80
N LEU A 23 6.05 -4.82 13.17
CA LEU A 23 5.13 -3.70 12.98
C LEU A 23 3.82 -4.13 12.30
N ILE A 24 3.90 -4.89 11.21
CA ILE A 24 2.72 -5.33 10.45
C ILE A 24 2.06 -6.62 10.99
N GLN A 25 2.68 -7.30 11.95
CA GLN A 25 2.16 -8.52 12.57
C GLN A 25 1.43 -8.24 13.89
N GLU A 26 1.88 -7.24 14.65
CA GLU A 26 1.29 -6.88 15.94
C GLU A 26 0.17 -5.85 15.79
N GLU A 27 0.26 -4.94 14.81
CA GLU A 27 -0.74 -3.93 14.56
C GLU A 27 -1.59 -4.24 13.32
N ASP A 28 -2.92 -4.29 13.54
CA ASP A 28 -3.90 -4.58 12.50
C ASP A 28 -3.97 -3.45 11.44
N ASP A 29 -3.62 -2.22 11.84
CA ASP A 29 -3.72 -1.00 11.02
C ASP A 29 -2.51 -0.07 11.24
N VAL A 30 -1.38 -0.41 10.62
CA VAL A 30 -0.15 0.40 10.67
C VAL A 30 -0.24 1.57 9.69
N MET A 31 0.29 2.73 10.06
CA MET A 31 0.48 3.84 9.13
C MET A 31 1.63 3.55 8.17
N LEU A 32 1.48 3.87 6.89
CA LEU A 32 2.57 3.72 5.93
C LEU A 32 3.83 4.51 6.37
N SER A 33 3.67 5.68 7.00
CA SER A 33 4.79 6.42 7.59
C SER A 33 5.52 5.71 8.72
N ALA A 34 4.85 4.81 9.44
CA ALA A 34 5.45 4.05 10.54
C ALA A 34 6.27 2.85 10.04
N LEU A 35 6.13 2.49 8.77
CA LEU A 35 6.88 1.41 8.15
C LEU A 35 8.34 1.79 7.85
N GLU A 36 8.70 3.07 8.04
CA GLU A 36 10.04 3.64 7.80
C GLU A 36 10.68 3.18 6.47
N LEU A 37 9.85 2.96 5.46
CA LEU A 37 10.29 2.52 4.14
C LEU A 37 10.87 3.71 3.35
N ASP A 38 11.94 3.45 2.60
CA ASP A 38 12.54 4.45 1.71
C ASP A 38 11.71 4.64 0.43
N GLU A 39 12.01 5.68 -0.35
CA GLU A 39 11.34 5.96 -1.63
C GLU A 39 11.37 4.74 -2.58
N GLU A 40 12.51 4.05 -2.65
CA GLU A 40 12.70 2.87 -3.49
C GLU A 40 11.82 1.70 -3.05
N ASP A 41 11.77 1.44 -1.74
CA ASP A 41 10.93 0.42 -1.13
C ASP A 41 9.44 0.67 -1.41
N PHE A 42 8.99 1.92 -1.27
CA PHE A 42 7.62 2.27 -1.61
C PHE A 42 7.34 2.09 -3.10
N ARG A 43 8.25 2.51 -3.99
CA ARG A 43 8.07 2.31 -5.44
C ARG A 43 7.94 0.84 -5.78
N GLU A 44 8.78 -0.01 -5.20
CA GLU A 44 8.71 -1.45 -5.39
C GLU A 44 7.41 -2.02 -4.83
N PHE A 45 7.02 -1.64 -3.61
CA PHE A 45 5.77 -2.02 -2.96
C PHE A 45 4.56 -1.75 -3.85
N PHE A 46 4.41 -0.52 -4.31
CA PHE A 46 3.28 -0.15 -5.15
C PHE A 46 3.36 -0.77 -6.54
N SER A 47 4.55 -0.99 -7.08
CA SER A 47 4.74 -1.69 -8.36
C SER A 47 4.24 -3.13 -8.27
N ILE A 48 4.62 -3.85 -7.20
CA ILE A 48 4.18 -5.23 -6.96
C ILE A 48 2.67 -5.27 -6.79
N LEU A 49 2.09 -4.41 -5.95
CA LEU A 49 0.63 -4.36 -5.75
C LEU A 49 -0.12 -4.10 -7.07
N GLN A 50 0.32 -3.12 -7.86
CA GLN A 50 -0.31 -2.83 -9.14
C GLN A 50 -0.22 -4.00 -10.11
N SER A 51 0.92 -4.69 -10.15
CA SER A 51 1.11 -5.87 -10.98
C SER A 51 0.24 -7.04 -10.53
N ASP A 52 0.14 -7.28 -9.22
CA ASP A 52 -0.53 -8.45 -8.66
C ASP A 52 -2.05 -8.32 -8.71
N PHE A 53 -2.55 -7.16 -8.26
CA PHE A 53 -3.97 -6.85 -8.34
C PHE A 53 -4.42 -6.49 -9.75
N GLY A 54 -3.47 -6.24 -10.66
CA GLY A 54 -3.74 -5.62 -11.94
C GLY A 54 -4.56 -4.35 -11.71
N ILE A 55 -4.05 -3.40 -10.95
CA ILE A 55 -4.66 -2.06 -10.79
C ILE A 55 -3.66 -0.99 -11.21
N VAL A 56 -4.14 0.21 -11.50
CA VAL A 56 -3.27 1.37 -11.68
C VAL A 56 -3.57 2.31 -10.54
N LEU A 57 -2.64 2.42 -9.60
CA LEU A 57 -2.75 3.41 -8.56
C LEU A 57 -2.46 4.79 -9.18
N PRO A 58 -3.27 5.83 -8.86
CA PRO A 58 -3.09 7.14 -9.46
C PRO A 58 -1.66 7.64 -9.28
N ASN A 59 -1.05 8.16 -10.35
CA ASN A 59 0.34 8.67 -10.34
C ASN A 59 0.62 9.73 -9.27
N GLN A 60 -0.43 10.36 -8.74
CA GLN A 60 -0.35 11.26 -7.59
C GLN A 60 0.22 10.54 -6.35
N ILE A 61 -0.09 9.25 -6.15
CA ILE A 61 0.50 8.41 -5.09
C ILE A 61 2.02 8.31 -5.26
N LYS A 62 2.49 7.98 -6.47
CA LYS A 62 3.93 7.88 -6.79
C LYS A 62 4.66 9.21 -6.58
N ALA A 63 4.01 10.33 -6.87
CA ALA A 63 4.56 11.66 -6.68
C ALA A 63 4.60 12.08 -5.20
N ASP A 64 3.58 11.71 -4.42
CA ASP A 64 3.50 11.99 -2.98
C ASP A 64 4.54 11.20 -2.17
N ILE A 65 4.77 9.94 -2.55
CA ILE A 65 5.82 9.08 -1.97
C ILE A 65 7.21 9.63 -2.25
N ALA A 66 7.45 10.04 -3.50
CA ALA A 66 8.74 10.56 -3.92
C ALA A 66 9.10 11.92 -3.28
N GLY A 67 8.13 12.54 -2.60
CA GLY A 67 8.28 13.84 -1.97
C GLY A 67 8.21 13.82 -0.46
N MET A 68 8.29 12.64 0.19
CA MET A 68 8.08 12.36 1.62
C MET A 68 8.19 13.59 2.53
N SER A 69 7.13 14.38 2.49
CA SER A 69 6.83 15.33 3.53
C SER A 69 5.84 14.61 4.42
N PRO A 70 5.99 14.66 5.75
CA PRO A 70 5.00 14.11 6.70
C PRO A 70 3.60 14.75 6.57
N GLN A 71 3.44 15.72 5.67
CA GLN A 71 2.19 16.37 5.28
C GLN A 71 1.54 15.73 4.03
N SER A 72 2.17 14.71 3.43
CA SER A 72 1.57 13.93 2.35
C SER A 72 0.32 13.20 2.88
N PRO A 73 -0.83 13.28 2.19
CA PRO A 73 -2.01 12.49 2.53
C PRO A 73 -1.72 10.97 2.57
N TYR A 74 -0.65 10.50 1.92
CA TYR A 74 -0.29 9.08 1.88
C TYR A 74 0.65 8.64 3.01
N GLY A 75 1.46 9.54 3.58
CA GLY A 75 2.17 9.26 4.84
C GLY A 75 1.20 9.02 5.99
N GLN A 76 0.02 9.66 5.93
CA GLN A 76 -1.06 9.47 6.90
C GLN A 76 -1.97 8.28 6.57
N LEU A 77 -1.76 7.60 5.45
CA LEU A 77 -2.57 6.47 5.06
C LEU A 77 -2.22 5.25 5.92
N THR A 78 -3.23 4.55 6.39
CA THR A 78 -3.05 3.27 7.07
C THR A 78 -3.10 2.11 6.09
N LEU A 79 -2.63 0.94 6.52
CA LEU A 79 -2.73 -0.29 5.74
C LEU A 79 -4.17 -0.62 5.36
N GLN A 80 -5.14 -0.47 6.27
CA GLN A 80 -6.54 -0.64 5.90
C GLN A 80 -6.99 0.42 4.89
N GLY A 81 -6.56 1.68 5.03
CA GLY A 81 -6.85 2.73 4.06
C GLY A 81 -6.37 2.37 2.66
N LEU A 82 -5.17 1.78 2.56
CA LEU A 82 -4.64 1.28 1.30
C LEU A 82 -5.44 0.10 0.74
N VAL A 83 -5.78 -0.86 1.60
CA VAL A 83 -6.59 -2.03 1.23
C VAL A 83 -7.96 -1.61 0.70
N ASP A 84 -8.61 -0.63 1.34
CA ASP A 84 -9.90 -0.11 0.90
C ASP A 84 -9.78 0.58 -0.47
N GLN A 85 -8.73 1.40 -0.66
CA GLN A 85 -8.44 2.01 -1.97
C GLN A 85 -8.24 0.97 -3.07
N ILE A 86 -7.42 -0.06 -2.83
CA ILE A 86 -7.22 -1.16 -3.79
C ILE A 86 -8.55 -1.86 -4.10
N LEU A 87 -9.38 -2.06 -3.08
CA LEU A 87 -10.68 -2.71 -3.22
C LEU A 87 -11.67 -1.85 -4.03
N VAL A 88 -11.65 -0.53 -3.84
CA VAL A 88 -12.42 0.44 -4.64
C VAL A 88 -11.96 0.45 -6.10
N GLU A 89 -10.66 0.53 -6.35
CA GLU A 89 -10.09 0.56 -7.71
C GLU A 89 -10.27 -0.78 -8.43
N SER A 90 -10.11 -1.90 -7.72
CA SER A 90 -10.40 -3.24 -8.25
C SER A 90 -11.88 -3.40 -8.62
N LYS A 91 -12.81 -2.84 -7.83
CA LYS A 91 -14.25 -2.81 -8.17
C LYS A 91 -14.55 -1.93 -9.38
N ARG A 92 -13.85 -0.79 -9.53
CA ARG A 92 -14.02 0.11 -10.68
C ARG A 92 -13.62 -0.54 -12.01
N ARG A 93 -12.63 -1.44 -12.02
CA ARG A 93 -12.26 -2.20 -13.23
C ARG A 93 -13.31 -3.18 -13.73
N THR A 94 -14.18 -3.69 -12.86
CA THR A 94 -15.23 -4.66 -13.24
C THR A 94 -16.43 -4.01 -13.96
N HIS A 95 -16.47 -2.68 -14.03
CA HIS A 95 -17.58 -1.91 -14.60
C HIS A 95 -17.27 -1.23 -15.95
N HIS A 96 -16.25 -1.71 -16.68
CA HIS A 96 -15.93 -1.19 -18.02
C HIS A 96 -15.82 -2.30 -19.05
#